data_AF-N6TPM7-F1
#
_entry.id   AF-N6TPM7-F1
#
_cell.length_a   1.000
_cell.length_b   1.000
_cell.length_c   1.000
_cell.angle_alpha   90.00
_cell.angle_beta   90.00
_cell.angle_gamma   90.00
#
_symmetry.space_group_name_H-M   'P 1'
#
loop_
_entity.id
_entity.type
_entity.pdbx_description
1 polymer ?
#
loop_
_entity_poly.entity_id
_entity_poly.type
_entity_poly.pdbx_seq_one_letter_code
_entity_poly.pdbx_strand_id
1 'polypeptide(L)'
;MTALNPSAQLRYLLQWFGEWSELQKSDFLLILAENYAHKAYVNGIVNSISNMNYNDKPMSLFECRIKLFKEWFTQWNIEMKENFLKKISEIDPIFFAKLNAEIEEKAGADINNVEQQENHIEDHQ
;
A
#
# COMPACT_ATOMS: atom_id res chain seq x y z
N MET A 1 18.14 2.00 -19.00
CA MET A 1 17.20 3.12 -18.78
C MET A 1 17.59 3.77 -17.47
N THR A 2 17.85 5.07 -17.46
CA THR A 2 18.28 5.79 -16.25
C THR A 2 17.16 5.73 -15.23
N ALA A 3 17.35 5.03 -14.11
CA ALA A 3 16.38 5.01 -13.03
C ALA A 3 16.12 6.46 -12.59
N LEU A 4 14.84 6.87 -12.54
CA LEU A 4 14.49 8.20 -12.05
C LEU A 4 14.99 8.36 -10.63
N ASN A 5 15.54 9.54 -10.30
CA ASN A 5 15.96 9.81 -8.93
C ASN A 5 14.74 9.74 -7.99
N PRO A 6 14.91 9.28 -6.73
CA PRO A 6 13.77 9.10 -5.84
C PRO A 6 12.96 10.39 -5.61
N SER A 7 13.62 11.54 -5.50
CA SER A 7 12.94 12.83 -5.37
C SER A 7 12.00 13.16 -6.54
N ALA A 8 12.35 12.75 -7.76
CA ALA A 8 11.49 12.89 -8.95
C ALA A 8 10.32 11.92 -8.89
N GLN A 9 10.55 10.66 -8.49
CA GLN A 9 9.50 9.67 -8.29
C GLN A 9 8.44 10.18 -7.29
N LEU A 10 8.89 10.75 -6.16
CA LEU A 10 8.00 11.38 -5.17
C LEU A 10 7.14 12.48 -5.77
N ARG A 11 7.76 13.41 -6.51
CA ARG A 11 7.05 14.52 -7.16
C ARG A 11 6.00 14.04 -8.16
N TYR A 12 6.34 13.02 -8.97
CA TYR A 12 5.39 12.43 -9.91
C TYR A 12 4.20 11.80 -9.19
N LEU A 13 4.44 11.05 -8.11
CA LEU A 13 3.37 10.42 -7.35
C LEU A 13 2.43 11.44 -6.70
N LEU A 14 2.97 12.52 -6.14
CA LEU A 14 2.17 13.61 -5.56
C LEU A 14 1.35 14.35 -6.63
N GLN A 15 1.95 14.60 -7.80
CA GLN A 15 1.23 15.19 -8.92
C GLN A 15 0.08 14.29 -9.38
N TRP A 16 0.35 12.99 -9.58
CA TRP A 16 -0.67 12.03 -10.00
C TRP A 16 -1.79 11.91 -8.99
N PHE A 17 -1.47 11.92 -7.69
CA PHE A 17 -2.46 11.89 -6.62
C PHE A 17 -3.43 13.08 -6.69
N GLY A 18 -2.93 14.27 -7.00
CA GLY A 18 -3.78 15.45 -7.22
C GLY A 18 -4.63 15.39 -8.49
N GLU A 19 -4.24 14.60 -9.49
CA GLU A 19 -4.98 14.40 -10.75
C GLU A 19 -6.02 13.27 -10.66
N TRP A 20 -5.90 12.38 -9.68
CA TRP A 20 -6.78 11.22 -9.54
C TRP A 20 -8.19 11.63 -9.12
N SER A 21 -9.18 10.99 -9.73
CA SER A 21 -10.58 11.05 -9.29
C SER A 21 -10.74 10.45 -7.90
N GLU A 22 -11.83 10.78 -7.22
CA GLU A 22 -12.14 10.20 -5.90
C GLU A 22 -12.24 8.67 -5.93
N LEU A 23 -12.72 8.09 -7.03
CA LEU A 23 -12.74 6.63 -7.22
C LEU A 23 -11.31 6.05 -7.27
N GLN A 24 -10.44 6.67 -8.07
CA GLN A 24 -9.03 6.25 -8.18
C GLN A 24 -8.26 6.44 -6.88
N LYS A 25 -8.57 7.49 -6.11
CA LYS A 25 -8.03 7.66 -4.76
C LYS A 25 -8.53 6.54 -3.85
N SER A 26 -9.81 6.20 -3.87
CA SER A 26 -10.34 5.08 -3.08
C SER A 26 -9.62 3.76 -3.40
N ASP A 27 -9.40 3.46 -4.67
CA ASP A 27 -8.63 2.28 -5.09
C ASP A 27 -7.17 2.34 -4.61
N PHE A 28 -6.53 3.51 -4.76
CA PHE A 28 -5.17 3.72 -4.29
C PHE A 28 -5.02 3.60 -2.77
N LEU A 29 -6.03 4.01 -2.00
CA LEU A 29 -6.05 3.91 -0.55
C LEU A 29 -5.85 2.46 -0.10
N LEU A 30 -6.60 1.52 -0.69
CA LEU A 30 -6.50 0.11 -0.36
C LEU A 30 -5.11 -0.44 -0.69
N ILE A 31 -4.58 -0.09 -1.87
CA ILE A 31 -3.22 -0.48 -2.30
C ILE A 31 -2.17 0.06 -1.31
N LEU A 32 -2.31 1.31 -0.88
CA LEU A 32 -1.38 1.94 0.04
C LEU A 32 -1.48 1.30 1.43
N ALA A 33 -2.69 1.07 1.93
CA ALA A 33 -2.93 0.41 3.20
C ALA A 33 -2.31 -0.98 3.26
N GLU A 34 -2.45 -1.80 2.21
CA GLU A 34 -1.78 -3.11 2.11
C GLU A 34 -0.25 -2.95 2.25
N ASN A 35 0.35 -2.00 1.53
CA ASN A 35 1.79 -1.78 1.54
C ASN A 35 2.35 -1.29 2.90
N TYR A 36 1.50 -0.73 3.78
CA TYR A 36 1.87 -0.29 5.13
C TYR A 36 1.42 -1.23 6.25
N ALA A 37 0.28 -1.92 6.11
CA ALA A 37 -0.21 -2.89 7.08
C ALA A 37 0.76 -4.08 7.21
N HIS A 38 1.34 -4.52 6.08
CA HIS A 38 2.39 -5.56 6.08
C HIS A 38 3.71 -5.11 6.73
N LYS A 39 3.85 -3.86 7.20
CA LYS A 39 5.04 -3.41 7.96
C LYS A 39 4.87 -3.45 9.47
N ALA A 40 3.68 -3.72 10.01
CA ALA A 40 3.54 -3.99 11.44
C ALA A 40 4.24 -5.30 11.84
N TYR A 41 4.45 -6.22 10.89
CA TYR A 41 5.20 -7.45 11.08
C TYR A 41 6.19 -7.66 9.93
N VAL A 42 7.45 -7.91 10.29
CA VAL A 42 8.52 -8.52 9.49
C VAL A 42 9.26 -7.69 8.44
N ASN A 43 10.53 -7.45 8.79
CA ASN A 43 11.67 -7.28 7.91
C ASN A 43 11.72 -8.38 6.82
N GLY A 44 11.36 -8.02 5.58
CA GLY A 44 11.68 -8.82 4.39
C GLY A 44 10.50 -9.59 3.79
N ILE A 45 10.32 -9.38 2.49
CA ILE A 45 9.44 -10.10 1.56
C ILE A 45 7.98 -9.63 1.57
N VAL A 46 7.75 -8.50 0.90
CA VAL A 46 6.42 -8.17 0.36
C VAL A 46 6.22 -9.03 -0.89
N ASN A 47 5.53 -10.16 -0.74
CA ASN A 47 5.12 -10.99 -1.86
C ASN A 47 4.02 -10.24 -2.62
N SER A 48 4.41 -9.52 -3.66
CA SER A 48 3.49 -8.74 -4.49
C SER A 48 2.57 -9.70 -5.23
N ILE A 49 1.35 -9.92 -4.71
CA ILE A 49 0.29 -10.62 -5.43
C ILE A 49 -0.04 -9.78 -6.66
N SER A 50 0.59 -10.14 -7.76
CA SER A 50 0.40 -9.55 -9.08
C SER A 50 -0.56 -10.45 -9.84
N ASN A 51 -1.80 -10.58 -9.36
CA ASN A 51 -2.84 -11.25 -10.12
C ASN A 51 -3.41 -10.29 -11.17
N MET A 52 -2.56 -9.85 -12.11
CA MET A 52 -3.03 -9.17 -13.31
C MET A 52 -3.42 -10.23 -14.33
N ASN A 53 -4.73 -10.49 -14.41
CA ASN A 53 -5.32 -11.22 -15.52
C ASN A 53 -4.83 -10.60 -16.84
N TYR A 54 -4.14 -11.39 -17.65
CA TYR A 54 -3.78 -11.04 -19.02
C TYR A 54 -5.08 -10.96 -19.82
N ASN A 55 -5.68 -9.77 -19.87
CA ASN A 55 -6.76 -9.43 -20.77
C ASN A 55 -6.15 -8.64 -21.94
N ASP A 56 -6.61 -8.88 -23.17
CA ASP A 56 -6.16 -8.21 -24.41
C ASP A 56 -6.39 -6.67 -24.43
N LYS A 57 -6.85 -6.09 -23.33
CA LYS A 57 -7.09 -4.66 -23.19
C LYS A 57 -5.79 -3.95 -22.78
N PRO A 58 -5.38 -2.86 -23.46
CA PRO A 58 -4.27 -2.05 -23.01
C PRO A 58 -4.56 -1.47 -21.63
N MET A 59 -3.54 -1.50 -20.78
CA MET A 59 -3.58 -0.96 -19.42
C MET A 59 -3.99 0.51 -19.43
N SER A 60 -4.86 0.91 -18.51
CA SER A 60 -5.22 2.30 -18.31
C SER A 60 -4.03 3.10 -17.75
N LEU A 61 -4.05 4.43 -17.94
CA LEU A 61 -3.02 5.31 -17.39
C LEU A 61 -2.89 5.18 -15.86
N PHE A 62 -4.00 5.00 -15.16
CA PHE A 62 -4.01 4.79 -13.72
C PHE A 62 -3.25 3.52 -13.35
N GLU A 63 -3.56 2.40 -13.97
CA GLU A 63 -2.89 1.12 -13.72
C GLU A 63 -1.38 1.19 -14.04
N CYS A 64 -0.99 1.90 -15.11
CA CYS A 64 0.42 2.16 -15.41
C CYS A 64 1.11 2.95 -14.28
N ARG A 65 0.45 3.99 -13.74
CA ARG A 65 0.95 4.77 -12.60
C ARG A 65 1.03 3.93 -11.33
N ILE A 66 0.06 3.05 -11.08
CA ILE A 66 0.08 2.11 -9.94
C ILE A 66 1.23 1.11 -10.05
N LYS A 67 1.52 0.59 -11.25
CA LYS A 67 2.70 -0.26 -11.46
C LYS A 67 4.00 0.45 -11.08
N LEU A 68 4.19 1.68 -11.56
CA LEU A 68 5.35 2.48 -11.23
C LEU A 68 5.43 2.78 -9.73
N PHE A 69 4.29 3.11 -9.11
CA PHE A 69 4.21 3.28 -7.66
C PHE A 69 4.74 2.04 -6.93
N LYS A 70 4.22 0.84 -7.25
CA LYS A 70 4.66 -0.41 -6.58
C LYS A 70 6.15 -0.65 -6.77
N GLU A 71 6.67 -0.48 -7.99
CA GLU A 71 8.09 -0.64 -8.29
C GLU A 71 8.95 0.34 -7.47
N TRP A 72 8.63 1.63 -7.50
CA TRP A 72 9.40 2.66 -6.79
C TRP A 72 9.29 2.52 -5.28
N PHE A 73 8.07 2.30 -4.76
CA PHE A 73 7.79 2.24 -3.34
C PHE A 73 8.52 1.08 -2.66
N THR A 74 8.72 -0.06 -3.33
CA THR A 74 9.52 -1.17 -2.76
C THR A 74 11.00 -0.81 -2.58
N GLN A 75 11.53 0.08 -3.43
CA GLN A 75 12.92 0.52 -3.41
C GLN A 75 13.18 1.70 -2.45
N TRP A 76 12.12 2.36 -1.97
CA TRP A 76 12.24 3.50 -1.07
C TRP A 76 12.64 3.11 0.34
N ASN A 77 13.51 3.93 0.94
CA ASN A 77 13.84 3.85 2.36
C ASN A 77 12.67 4.36 3.23
N ILE A 78 12.79 4.20 4.55
CA ILE A 78 11.74 4.56 5.51
C ILE A 78 11.46 6.06 5.48
N GLU A 79 12.49 6.90 5.53
CA GLU A 79 12.37 8.36 5.53
C GLU A 79 11.58 8.87 4.32
N MET A 80 11.82 8.30 3.14
CA MET A 80 11.12 8.69 1.93
C MET A 80 9.66 8.28 1.93
N LYS A 81 9.35 7.10 2.47
CA LYS A 81 7.97 6.63 2.68
C LYS A 81 7.22 7.52 3.66
N GLU A 82 7.87 7.94 4.74
CA GLU A 82 7.30 8.87 5.73
C GLU A 82 7.05 10.25 5.12
N ASN A 83 8.02 10.76 4.34
CA ASN A 83 7.88 12.03 3.65
C ASN A 83 6.71 11.99 2.64
N PHE A 84 6.52 10.87 1.92
CA PHE A 84 5.38 10.70 1.03
C PHE A 84 4.05 10.76 1.77
N LEU A 85 3.90 10.03 2.88
CA LEU A 85 2.68 10.07 3.69
C LEU A 85 2.40 11.47 4.25
N LYS A 86 3.45 12.15 4.76
CA LYS A 86 3.32 13.53 5.23
C LYS A 86 2.83 14.47 4.12
N LYS A 87 3.33 14.30 2.90
CA LYS A 87 2.89 15.12 1.76
C LYS A 87 1.46 14.80 1.34
N ILE A 88 1.06 13.53 1.38
CA ILE A 88 -0.33 13.12 1.15
C ILE A 88 -1.26 13.74 2.20
N SER A 89 -0.88 13.72 3.49
CA SER A 89 -1.71 14.30 4.56
C SER A 89 -1.84 15.82 4.47
N GLU A 90 -0.81 16.51 3.98
CA GLU A 90 -0.86 17.95 3.68
C GLU A 90 -1.80 18.27 2.50
N ILE A 91 -1.91 17.39 1.50
CA ILE A 91 -2.74 17.58 0.30
C ILE A 91 -4.20 17.19 0.57
N ASP A 92 -4.43 16.05 1.21
CA ASP A 92 -5.75 15.47 1.44
C ASP A 92 -5.81 14.82 2.84
N PRO A 93 -6.12 15.60 3.88
CA PRO A 93 -6.21 15.10 5.25
C PRO A 93 -7.29 14.03 5.44
N ILE A 94 -8.38 14.09 4.66
CA ILE A 94 -9.49 13.15 4.76
C ILE A 94 -9.07 11.78 4.21
N PHE A 95 -8.39 11.78 3.06
CA PHE A 95 -7.77 10.56 2.53
C PHE A 95 -6.81 9.93 3.56
N PHE A 96 -5.95 10.74 4.17
CA PHE A 96 -4.98 10.26 5.14
C PHE A 96 -5.63 9.68 6.41
N ALA A 97 -6.71 10.30 6.91
CA ALA A 97 -7.47 9.76 8.03
C ALA A 97 -8.09 8.38 7.70
N LYS A 98 -8.66 8.23 6.50
CA LYS A 98 -9.20 6.94 6.03
C LYS A 98 -8.10 5.89 5.88
N LEU A 99 -6.92 6.27 5.38
CA LEU A 99 -5.77 5.38 5.25
C LEU A 99 -5.33 4.82 6.61
N ASN A 100 -5.22 5.67 7.64
CA ASN A 100 -4.83 5.22 8.98
C ASN A 100 -5.88 4.26 9.56
N ALA A 101 -7.18 4.57 9.42
CA ALA A 101 -8.24 3.68 9.86
C ALA A 101 -8.16 2.30 9.18
N GLU A 102 -7.92 2.26 7.87
CA GLU A 102 -7.76 1.01 7.11
C GLU A 102 -6.51 0.22 7.55
N ILE A 103 -5.40 0.90 7.85
CA ILE A 103 -4.18 0.25 8.36
C ILE A 103 -4.43 -0.33 9.76
N GLU A 104 -5.10 0.40 10.64
CA GLU A 104 -5.45 -0.05 12.00
C GLU A 104 -6.41 -1.25 11.97
N GLU A 105 -7.41 -1.21 11.10
CA GLU A 105 -8.36 -2.33 10.91
C GLU A 105 -7.63 -3.60 10.47
N LYS A 106 -6.76 -3.50 9.46
CA LYS A 106 -5.96 -4.65 8.99
C LYS A 106 -4.99 -5.16 10.05
N ALA A 107 -4.34 -4.27 10.78
CA ALA A 107 -3.44 -4.64 11.87
C ALA A 107 -4.17 -5.40 12.99
N GLY A 108 -5.43 -5.03 13.31
CA GLY A 108 -6.25 -5.75 14.28
C GLY A 108 -6.78 -7.11 13.79
N ALA A 109 -7.00 -7.27 12.49
CA ALA A 109 -7.50 -8.52 11.90
C ALA A 109 -6.47 -9.66 11.95
N ASP A 110 -5.17 -9.35 11.83
CA ASP A 110 -4.10 -10.35 11.88
C ASP A 110 -3.91 -10.95 13.29
N ILE A 111 -4.18 -10.19 14.35
CA ILE A 111 -4.06 -10.63 15.75
C ILE A 111 -5.13 -11.68 16.09
N ASN A 112 -6.36 -11.47 15.59
CA ASN A 112 -7.50 -12.36 15.86
C ASN A 112 -7.38 -13.74 15.19
N ASN A 113 -6.48 -13.93 14.21
CA ASN A 113 -6.22 -15.23 13.59
C ASN A 113 -5.20 -16.09 14.36
N VAL A 114 -4.38 -15.49 15.23
CA VAL A 114 -3.38 -16.24 16.02
C VAL A 114 -4.04 -16.97 17.21
N GLU A 115 -5.13 -16.42 17.76
CA GLU A 115 -5.76 -16.91 18.99
C GLU A 115 -6.69 -18.14 18.81
N GLN A 116 -6.87 -18.65 17.58
CA GLN A 116 -7.74 -19.82 17.32
C GLN A 116 -7.01 -21.16 17.17
N GLN A 117 -5.67 -21.21 17.23
CA GLN A 117 -4.91 -22.48 17.14
C GLN A 117 -4.45 -23.06 18.48
N GLU A 118 -4.49 -22.34 19.60
CA GLU A 118 -4.03 -22.86 20.90
C GLU A 118 -5.10 -23.59 21.75
N ASN A 119 -6.38 -23.59 21.35
CA ASN A 119 -7.46 -24.22 22.15
C ASN A 119 -7.84 -25.66 21.73
N HIS A 120 -6.94 -26.44 21.12
CA HIS A 120 -7.22 -27.84 20.75
C HIS A 120 -6.15 -28.85 21.22
N ILE A 121 -5.62 -28.70 22.43
CA ILE A 121 -4.83 -29.77 23.08
C ILE A 121 -5.20 -29.87 24.56
N GLU A 122 -6.48 -30.07 24.87
CA GLU A 122 -6.89 -30.57 26.20
C GLU A 122 -8.25 -31.23 26.06
N ASP A 123 -8.25 -32.47 25.57
CA ASP A 123 -9.07 -33.59 26.07
C ASP A 123 -8.86 -34.76 25.11
N HIS A 124 -8.03 -35.73 25.48
CA HIS A 124 -8.32 -37.15 25.26
C HIS A 124 -7.43 -37.96 26.19
N GLN A 125 -8.10 -38.38 27.26
CA GLN A 125 -7.75 -39.40 28.23
C GLN A 125 -7.36 -40.75 27.57
#